data_AF-A0A2E3PT68-F1
#
_entry.id   AF-A0A2E3PT68-F1
#
_cell.length_a   1.000
_cell.length_b   1.000
_cell.length_c   1.000
_cell.angle_alpha   90.00
_cell.angle_beta   90.00
_cell.angle_gamma   90.00
#
_symmetry.space_group_name_H-M   'P 1'
#
loop_
_entity.id
_entity.type
_entity.pdbx_description
1 polymer ?
#
loop_
_entity_poly.entity_id
_entity_poly.type
_entity_poly.pdbx_seq_one_letter_code
_entity_poly.pdbx_strand_id
1 'polypeptide(L)'
;DGEEERLTGLARRFDGCIDTLRGSFGEIGDLRLTVMAGIMVTDELAERERRLKALEDEVESLREARRAALERAERSEAAVAERVTQAAERIEALAEGLSRPVRPSDA
;
A
#
# COMPACT_ATOMS: atom_id res chain seq x y z
N ASP A 1 -34.10 -5.96 -11.98
CA ASP A 1 -33.92 -6.77 -10.77
C ASP A 1 -32.83 -6.24 -9.84
N GLY A 2 -31.56 -6.12 -10.25
CA GLY A 2 -30.49 -5.65 -9.33
C GLY A 2 -30.61 -4.18 -8.85
N GLU A 3 -31.27 -3.31 -9.63
CA GLU A 3 -31.44 -1.90 -9.29
C GLU A 3 -32.56 -1.66 -8.26
N GLU A 4 -33.67 -2.42 -8.35
CA GLU A 4 -34.72 -2.43 -7.34
C GLU A 4 -34.21 -2.98 -6.00
N GLU A 5 -33.40 -4.03 -6.02
CA GLU A 5 -32.85 -4.63 -4.81
C GLU A 5 -31.87 -3.66 -4.11
N ARG A 6 -31.04 -2.94 -4.90
CA ARG A 6 -30.16 -1.88 -4.40
C ARG A 6 -30.95 -0.70 -3.83
N LEU A 7 -31.99 -0.22 -4.52
CA LEU A 7 -32.86 0.86 -4.05
C LEU A 7 -33.61 0.48 -2.77
N THR A 8 -34.11 -0.76 -2.70
CA THR A 8 -34.79 -1.29 -1.50
C THR A 8 -33.84 -1.41 -0.32
N GLY A 9 -32.58 -1.81 -0.56
CA GLY A 9 -31.56 -1.84 0.49
C GLY A 9 -31.19 -0.45 1.01
N LEU A 10 -31.10 0.54 0.11
CA LEU A 10 -30.89 1.95 0.47
C LEU A 10 -32.06 2.50 1.28
N ALA A 11 -33.29 2.22 0.86
CA ALA A 11 -34.51 2.62 1.58
C ALA A 11 -34.53 2.04 3.00
N ARG A 12 -34.28 0.73 3.17
CA ARG A 12 -34.22 0.09 4.50
C ARG A 12 -33.19 0.71 5.44
N ARG A 13 -32.01 1.09 4.91
CA ARG A 13 -30.98 1.77 5.72
C ARG A 13 -31.44 3.17 6.13
N PHE A 14 -32.13 3.88 5.24
CA PHE A 14 -32.67 5.20 5.51
C PHE A 14 -33.82 5.15 6.53
N ASP A 15 -34.71 4.16 6.42
CA ASP A 15 -35.80 3.94 7.37
C ASP A 15 -35.25 3.64 8.78
N GLY A 16 -34.26 2.76 8.91
CA GLY A 16 -33.63 2.48 10.20
C GLY A 16 -32.94 3.71 10.83
N CYS A 17 -32.44 4.62 10.00
CA CYS A 17 -31.90 5.90 10.43
C CYS A 17 -33.00 6.81 10.99
N ILE A 18 -34.15 6.90 10.29
CA ILE A 18 -35.33 7.63 10.76
C ILE A 18 -35.87 7.05 12.08
N ASP A 19 -35.95 5.73 12.22
CA ASP A 19 -36.43 5.09 13.45
C ASP A 19 -35.51 5.35 14.65
N THR A 20 -34.19 5.33 14.44
CA THR A 20 -33.20 5.68 15.48
C THR A 20 -33.37 7.12 15.95
N LEU A 21 -33.60 8.04 15.00
CA LEU A 21 -33.83 9.45 15.30
C LEU A 21 -35.19 9.68 15.98
N ARG A 22 -36.25 8.97 15.56
CA ARG A 22 -37.58 8.99 16.19
C ARG A 22 -37.49 8.58 17.66
N GLY A 23 -36.73 7.53 17.96
CA GLY A 23 -36.49 7.08 19.34
C GLY A 23 -35.67 8.06 20.19
N SER A 24 -34.78 8.82 19.57
CA SER A 24 -33.86 9.74 20.28
C SER A 24 -34.42 11.16 20.47
N PHE A 25 -35.25 11.64 19.54
CA PHE A 25 -35.72 13.03 19.48
C PHE A 25 -37.22 13.21 19.71
N GLY A 26 -38.01 12.13 19.84
CA GLY A 26 -39.47 12.16 20.00
C GLY A 26 -40.20 12.49 18.69
N GLU A 27 -41.53 12.69 18.73
CA GLU A 27 -42.35 13.08 17.57
C GLU A 27 -42.13 14.55 17.16
N ILE A 28 -40.89 14.91 16.86
CA ILE A 28 -40.61 16.09 16.06
C ILE A 28 -40.99 15.72 14.63
N GLY A 29 -41.87 16.50 13.99
CA GLY A 29 -42.53 16.13 12.73
C GLY A 29 -41.64 15.43 11.69
N ASP A 30 -42.21 14.42 11.04
CA ASP A 30 -41.58 13.43 10.15
C ASP A 30 -40.62 14.01 9.09
N LEU A 31 -40.90 15.24 8.62
CA LEU A 31 -40.04 15.98 7.69
C LEU A 31 -38.67 16.34 8.30
N ARG A 32 -38.61 16.74 9.58
CA ARG A 32 -37.35 17.10 10.24
C ARG A 32 -36.51 15.86 10.53
N LEU A 33 -37.14 14.72 10.83
CA LEU A 33 -36.45 13.43 10.99
C LEU A 33 -35.82 12.97 9.67
N THR A 34 -36.56 13.09 8.55
CA THR A 34 -36.06 12.77 7.21
C THR A 34 -34.86 13.64 6.82
N VAL A 35 -34.93 14.94 7.09
CA VAL A 35 -33.82 15.86 6.81
C VAL A 35 -32.60 15.55 7.68
N MET A 36 -32.79 15.25 8.97
CA MET A 36 -31.67 14.84 9.85
C MET A 36 -31.05 13.51 9.41
N ALA A 37 -31.87 12.54 9.00
CA ALA A 37 -31.39 11.27 8.46
C ALA A 37 -30.55 11.49 7.19
N GLY A 38 -31.01 12.36 6.28
CA GLY A 38 -30.28 12.71 5.06
C GLY A 38 -28.94 13.38 5.34
N ILE A 39 -28.90 14.35 6.27
CA ILE A 39 -27.66 15.03 6.67
C ILE A 39 -26.70 14.03 7.33
N MET A 40 -27.18 13.17 8.22
CA MET A 40 -26.34 12.21 8.93
C MET A 40 -25.72 11.17 7.98
N VAL A 41 -26.48 10.65 7.03
CA VAL A 41 -25.95 9.73 6.01
C VAL A 41 -24.93 10.43 5.12
N THR A 42 -25.14 11.71 4.80
CA THR A 42 -24.20 12.49 4.00
C THR A 42 -22.90 12.76 4.76
N ASP A 43 -22.98 13.08 6.05
CA ASP A 43 -21.80 13.27 6.90
C ASP A 43 -21.01 11.96 7.05
N GLU A 44 -21.71 10.83 7.27
CA GLU A 44 -21.06 9.52 7.33
C GLU A 44 -20.37 9.18 6.01
N LEU A 45 -21.03 9.42 4.86
CA LEU A 45 -20.42 9.21 3.55
C LEU A 45 -19.16 10.07 3.36
N ALA A 46 -19.24 11.36 3.68
CA ALA A 46 -18.12 12.27 3.58
C ALA A 46 -16.95 11.83 4.48
N GLU A 47 -17.22 11.29 5.67
CA GLU A 47 -16.18 10.72 6.52
C GLU A 47 -15.55 9.46 5.92
N ARG A 48 -16.35 8.57 5.32
CA ARG A 48 -15.82 7.38 4.65
C ARG A 48 -14.98 7.75 3.42
N GLU A 49 -15.39 8.74 2.63
CA GLU A 49 -14.61 9.27 1.51
C GLU A 49 -13.27 9.84 1.97
N ARG A 50 -13.24 10.60 3.07
CA ARG A 50 -11.98 11.09 3.67
C ARG A 50 -11.06 9.93 4.08
N ARG A 51 -11.60 8.90 4.73
CA ARG A 51 -10.82 7.72 5.14
C ARG A 51 -10.33 6.91 3.94
N LEU A 52 -11.15 6.76 2.90
CA LEU A 52 -10.77 6.10 1.65
C LEU A 52 -9.58 6.81 1.02
N LYS A 53 -9.66 8.14 0.87
CA LYS A 53 -8.57 8.94 0.31
C LYS A 53 -7.27 8.77 1.10
N ALA A 54 -7.33 8.79 2.43
CA ALA A 54 -6.16 8.57 3.27
C ALA A 54 -5.52 7.19 3.06
N LEU A 55 -6.35 6.15 2.91
CA LEU A 55 -5.88 4.79 2.61
C LEU A 55 -5.28 4.68 1.19
N GLU A 56 -5.88 5.36 0.21
CA GLU A 56 -5.34 5.43 -1.15
C GLU A 56 -3.95 6.07 -1.17
N ASP A 57 -3.78 7.19 -0.43
CA ASP A 57 -2.50 7.88 -0.29
C ASP A 57 -1.44 6.99 0.41
N GLU A 58 -1.84 6.25 1.45
CA GLU A 58 -0.96 5.29 2.14
C GLU A 58 -0.53 4.13 1.22
N VAL A 59 -1.45 3.60 0.42
CA VAL A 59 -1.15 2.54 -0.57
C VAL A 59 -0.15 3.04 -1.61
N GLU A 60 -0.28 4.27 -2.11
CA GLU A 60 0.68 4.82 -3.07
C GLU A 60 2.06 5.02 -2.42
N SER A 61 2.11 5.53 -1.19
CA SER A 61 3.37 5.64 -0.44
C SER A 61 4.06 4.29 -0.24
N LEU A 62 3.31 3.25 0.10
CA LEU A 62 3.83 1.89 0.23
C LEU A 62 4.35 1.34 -1.11
N ARG A 63 3.67 1.63 -2.22
CA ARG A 63 4.13 1.26 -3.56
C ARG A 63 5.43 1.95 -3.93
N GLU A 64 5.56 3.24 -3.64
CA GLU A 64 6.81 3.99 -3.83
C GLU A 64 7.95 3.42 -2.98
N ALA A 65 7.70 3.17 -1.69
CA ALA A 65 8.69 2.57 -0.80
C ALA A 65 9.14 1.20 -1.31
N ARG A 66 8.20 0.37 -1.79
CA ARG A 66 8.50 -0.94 -2.39
C ARG A 66 9.35 -0.81 -3.65
N ARG A 67 9.02 0.11 -4.57
CA ARG A 67 9.84 0.38 -5.77
C ARG A 67 11.26 0.75 -5.39
N ALA A 68 11.41 1.71 -4.48
CA ALA A 68 12.72 2.16 -4.02
C ALA A 68 13.51 1.06 -3.27
N ALA A 69 12.84 0.14 -2.58
CA ALA A 69 13.49 -1.01 -1.94
C ALA A 69 14.02 -2.00 -2.98
N LEU A 70 13.23 -2.32 -4.01
CA LEU A 70 13.64 -3.19 -5.12
C LEU A 70 14.85 -2.61 -5.87
N GLU A 71 14.81 -1.33 -6.24
CA GLU A 71 15.94 -0.66 -6.90
C GLU A 71 17.22 -0.64 -6.06
N ARG A 72 17.10 -0.57 -4.73
CA ARG A 72 18.26 -0.68 -3.83
C ARG A 72 18.80 -2.11 -3.79
N ALA A 73 17.91 -3.10 -3.75
CA ALA A 73 18.28 -4.51 -3.76
C ALA A 73 19.02 -4.88 -5.05
N GLU A 74 18.48 -4.50 -6.21
CA GLU A 74 19.11 -4.72 -7.52
C GLU A 74 20.50 -4.09 -7.62
N ARG A 75 20.65 -2.84 -7.16
CA ARG A 75 21.97 -2.17 -7.12
C ARG A 75 22.95 -2.86 -6.18
N SER A 76 22.48 -3.32 -5.01
CA SER A 76 23.31 -4.06 -4.08
C SER A 76 23.74 -5.40 -4.66
N GLU A 77 22.84 -6.11 -5.32
CA GLU A 77 23.11 -7.39 -5.96
C GLU A 77 24.14 -7.25 -7.08
N ALA A 78 24.00 -6.23 -7.94
CA ALA A 78 24.97 -5.93 -8.99
C ALA A 78 26.36 -5.60 -8.41
N ALA A 79 26.42 -4.79 -7.35
CA ALA A 79 27.68 -4.44 -6.70
C ALA A 79 28.36 -5.65 -6.02
N VAL A 80 27.56 -6.57 -5.46
CA VAL A 80 28.08 -7.82 -4.89
C VAL A 80 28.62 -8.73 -5.99
N ALA A 81 27.88 -8.91 -7.09
CA ALA A 81 28.32 -9.71 -8.23
C ALA A 81 29.65 -9.18 -8.80
N GLU A 82 29.77 -7.87 -8.99
CA GLU A 82 31.01 -7.24 -9.47
C GLU A 82 32.20 -7.52 -8.53
N ARG A 83 32.00 -7.37 -7.21
CA ARG A 83 33.06 -7.66 -6.22
C ARG A 83 33.46 -9.13 -6.20
N VAL A 84 32.51 -10.04 -6.40
CA VAL A 84 32.81 -11.47 -6.49
C VAL A 84 33.66 -11.75 -7.73
N THR A 85 33.33 -11.17 -8.88
CA THR A 85 34.14 -11.28 -10.10
C THR A 85 35.55 -10.74 -9.89
N GLN A 86 35.70 -9.53 -9.33
CA GLN A 86 37.01 -8.95 -9.04
C GLN A 86 37.83 -9.79 -8.05
N ALA A 87 37.17 -10.40 -7.06
CA ALA A 87 37.83 -11.30 -6.12
C ALA A 87 38.33 -12.58 -6.81
N ALA A 88 37.53 -13.16 -7.71
CA ALA A 88 37.92 -14.33 -8.49
C ALA A 88 39.12 -14.02 -9.39
N GLU A 89 39.08 -12.92 -10.15
CA GLU A 89 40.20 -12.47 -11.01
C GLU A 89 41.50 -12.28 -10.20
N ARG A 90 41.39 -11.73 -8.99
CA ARG A 90 42.54 -11.52 -8.11
C ARG A 90 43.09 -12.83 -7.54
N ILE A 91 42.23 -13.82 -7.26
CA ILE A 91 42.65 -15.17 -6.86
C ILE A 91 43.37 -15.86 -8.01
N GLU A 92 42.85 -15.77 -9.24
CA GLU A 92 43.47 -16.32 -10.44
C GLU A 92 44.86 -15.71 -10.68
N ALA A 93 44.99 -14.38 -10.61
CA ALA A 93 46.27 -13.69 -10.76
C ALA A 93 47.31 -14.10 -9.68
N LEU A 94 46.86 -14.30 -8.43
CA LEU A 94 47.73 -14.80 -7.36
C LEU A 94 48.15 -16.25 -7.62
N ALA A 95 47.23 -17.11 -8.04
CA ALA A 95 47.53 -18.50 -8.38
C ALA A 95 48.52 -18.61 -9.55
N GLU A 96 48.34 -17.81 -10.60
CA GLU A 96 49.29 -17.71 -11.72
C GLU A 96 50.69 -17.27 -11.24
N GLY A 97 50.75 -16.24 -10.39
CA GLY A 97 51.99 -15.75 -9.80
C GLY A 97 52.74 -16.82 -9.00
N LEU A 98 52.03 -17.65 -8.23
CA LEU A 98 52.60 -18.76 -7.47
C LEU A 98 53.01 -19.95 -8.36
N SER A 99 52.31 -20.19 -9.46
CA SER A 99 52.59 -21.30 -10.39
C SER A 99 53.82 -21.08 -11.26
N ARG A 100 54.29 -19.83 -11.39
CA ARG A 100 55.47 -19.49 -12.18
C ARG A 100 56.73 -20.03 -11.47
N PRO A 101 57.46 -21.01 -12.05
CA PRO A 101 58.63 -21.56 -11.38
C PRO A 101 59.67 -20.46 -11.21
N VAL A 102 60.15 -20.29 -9.97
CA VAL A 102 61.35 -19.51 -9.67
C VAL A 102 62.48 -20.13 -10.49
N ARG A 103 62.92 -19.44 -11.55
CA ARG A 103 64.15 -19.83 -12.25
C ARG A 103 65.26 -19.79 -11.19
N PRO A 104 66.02 -20.87 -10.99
CA PRO A 104 67.19 -20.79 -10.14
C PRO A 104 68.10 -19.70 -10.70
N SER A 105 68.44 -18.74 -9.85
CA SER A 105 69.46 -17.75 -10.10
C SER A 105 70.77 -18.52 -10.27
N ASP A 106 71.17 -18.77 -11.52
CA ASP A 106 72.49 -19.31 -11.84
C ASP A 106 73.55 -18.38 -11.25
N ALA A 107 74.37 -18.98 -10.38
CA ALA A 107 75.60 -18.44 -9.83
C ALA A 107 76.78 -18.70 -10.77
#